data_AF-A0A2A2RPD2-F1
#
_entry.id   AF-A0A2A2RPD2-F1
#
_cell.length_a   1.000
_cell.length_b   1.000
_cell.length_c   1.000
_cell.angle_alpha   90.00
_cell.angle_beta   90.00
_cell.angle_gamma   90.00
#
_symmetry.space_group_name_H-M   'P 1'
#
loop_
_entity.id
_entity.type
_entity.pdbx_description
1 polymer ?
#
loop_
_entity_poly.entity_id
_entity_poly.type
_entity_poly.pdbx_seq_one_letter_code
_entity_poly.pdbx_strand_id
1 'polypeptide(L)'
;MLVAGLLPVGAAETLHNGIVLPSPWPPPRTAKQMTSGEPMPVPYLAQPPAVIPVDVGRQLFVDDFLIESTTLRRRFHRPEYHARSPVLRPEMIWEKSTLFAFAAPFSDGVWYEPKDSTFMMWYRSASVRTCLALSKDGLNWTRPALDLLGTNVVLKSNRDATTVWLDHDAANPAERFKLFEARTKKSPFHVALRTSPDGRQWSEELVVSGPSWDRTTFFWNPFRRVWVASVRGHDHTAPEPVHRLRNYFEGKTAAAALAWTQHTDQVARGNGLPNDLQPWVGADRLDPRHPDPRFNKLPPQLYNLDVFPYESLSVGLFTIWQGPDNETCKTLNLHKRNEVLAGFTRDGFHWDRANRTPFLPVSEDPKAWNAGNVQSVGGGCLVVGDRLYFYCSGRTMHPTDVGATGLATLRRDGFASLDAGATPAALTTRPVRFTGRHLFVNVAAAQGELRGEVLDSAGQVIAPFSQENCPPLKTDQTLAELKWRGAADLAKLAGQPVRLRFHLTNGSLYSFWVSPDANGSSRGYIAAGGPGFTNNVDTVGAAALTAARNLPASSSPQAK
;
A
#
# COMPACT_ATOMS: atom_id res chain seq x y z
N MET A 1 -21.59 2.05 22.20
CA MET A 1 -20.85 3.11 22.89
C MET A 1 -19.75 2.45 23.71
N LEU A 2 -18.52 2.43 23.21
CA LEU A 2 -17.35 2.09 24.04
C LEU A 2 -16.75 3.41 24.52
N VAL A 3 -16.69 3.59 25.83
CA VAL A 3 -16.04 4.72 26.48
C VAL A 3 -14.53 4.58 26.23
N ALA A 4 -13.97 5.49 25.44
CA ALA A 4 -12.54 5.60 25.25
C ALA A 4 -11.92 6.13 26.55
N GLY A 5 -11.34 5.25 27.36
CA GLY A 5 -10.48 5.64 28.46
C GLY A 5 -9.21 6.28 27.89
N LEU A 6 -8.94 7.53 28.26
CA LEU A 6 -7.65 8.18 28.02
C LEU A 6 -6.58 7.37 28.77
N LEU A 7 -5.66 6.76 28.03
CA LEU A 7 -4.49 6.10 28.61
C LEU A 7 -3.60 7.15 29.29
N PRO A 8 -3.06 6.87 30.49
CA PRO A 8 -2.11 7.77 31.13
C PRO A 8 -0.84 7.92 30.27
N VAL A 9 -0.24 9.11 30.33
CA VAL A 9 1.04 9.42 29.68
C VAL A 9 2.09 8.40 30.14
N GLY A 10 2.58 7.56 29.23
CA GLY A 10 3.57 6.52 29.51
C GLY A 10 3.08 5.07 29.45
N ALA A 11 1.77 4.81 29.27
CA ALA A 11 1.28 3.45 29.02
C ALA A 11 1.66 2.96 27.62
N ALA A 12 2.14 1.73 27.50
CA ALA A 12 2.48 1.12 26.21
C ALA A 12 1.22 0.96 25.34
N GLU A 13 1.23 1.52 24.12
CA GLU A 13 0.15 1.39 23.15
C GLU A 13 0.10 -0.06 22.65
N THR A 14 -1.04 -0.74 22.78
CA THR A 14 -1.26 -2.08 22.21
C THR A 14 -2.14 -1.97 20.97
N LEU A 15 -1.66 -2.49 19.84
CA LEU A 15 -2.34 -2.43 18.55
C LEU A 15 -3.44 -3.50 18.42
N HIS A 16 -4.24 -3.39 17.35
CA HIS A 16 -5.34 -4.31 17.03
C HIS A 16 -4.91 -5.78 16.89
N ASN A 17 -3.63 -6.03 16.58
CA ASN A 17 -3.04 -7.35 16.41
C ASN A 17 -2.24 -7.82 17.64
N GLY A 18 -2.35 -7.10 18.77
CA GLY A 18 -1.72 -7.45 20.04
C GLY A 18 -0.27 -7.00 20.19
N ILE A 19 0.32 -6.37 19.16
CA ILE A 19 1.68 -5.82 19.27
C ILE A 19 1.66 -4.69 20.31
N VAL A 20 2.57 -4.77 21.29
CA VAL A 20 2.80 -3.71 22.27
C VAL A 20 3.95 -2.85 21.78
N LEU A 21 3.68 -1.57 21.51
CA LEU A 21 4.69 -0.64 21.04
C LEU A 21 5.67 -0.26 22.15
N PRO A 22 6.98 -0.13 21.84
CA PRO A 22 7.95 0.39 22.79
C PRO A 22 7.65 1.86 23.12
N SER A 23 8.11 2.29 24.29
CA SER A 23 8.14 3.70 24.70
C SER A 23 9.60 4.13 24.87
N PRO A 24 10.06 5.21 24.21
CA PRO A 24 9.27 6.14 23.38
C PRO A 24 8.91 5.56 21.99
N TRP A 25 7.88 6.15 21.38
CA TRP A 25 7.47 5.89 20.00
C TRP A 25 7.44 7.19 19.17
N PRO A 26 7.90 7.20 17.90
CA PRO A 26 8.60 6.10 17.20
C PRO A 26 9.92 5.73 17.89
N PRO A 27 10.41 4.49 17.73
CA PRO A 27 11.65 4.06 18.37
C PRO A 27 12.84 4.86 17.83
N PRO A 28 13.79 5.29 18.69
CA PRO A 28 14.96 6.02 18.25
C PRO A 28 15.82 5.22 17.27
N ARG A 29 16.13 5.85 16.15
CA ARG A 29 17.02 5.32 15.10
C ARG A 29 17.94 6.43 14.59
N THR A 30 19.18 6.09 14.28
CA THR A 30 20.19 7.05 13.82
C THR A 30 20.44 6.91 12.32
N ALA A 31 20.90 7.99 11.68
CA ALA A 31 21.41 7.94 10.31
C ALA A 31 22.52 6.90 10.14
N LYS A 32 23.43 6.80 11.11
CA LYS A 32 24.53 5.81 11.13
C LYS A 32 24.04 4.36 11.14
N GLN A 33 22.92 4.05 11.79
CA GLN A 33 22.34 2.71 11.72
C GLN A 33 21.85 2.35 10.30
N MET A 34 21.50 3.34 9.48
CA MET A 34 21.09 3.12 8.08
C MET A 34 22.28 3.05 7.11
N THR A 35 23.43 3.65 7.42
CA THR A 35 24.63 3.55 6.55
C THR A 35 25.20 2.13 6.50
N SER A 36 24.88 1.28 7.48
CA SER A 36 25.31 -0.13 7.49
C SER A 36 24.87 -0.91 6.24
N GLY A 37 23.79 -0.46 5.58
CA GLY A 37 23.16 -1.19 4.48
C GLY A 37 22.50 -2.48 4.93
N GLU A 38 22.42 -2.79 6.22
CA GLU A 38 21.72 -3.96 6.72
C GLU A 38 20.19 -3.75 6.71
N PRO A 39 19.40 -4.80 6.41
CA PRO A 39 17.96 -4.74 6.53
C PRO A 39 17.52 -4.27 7.92
N MET A 40 16.47 -3.47 7.97
CA MET A 40 15.84 -3.05 9.22
C MET A 40 15.38 -4.28 10.03
N PRO A 41 15.69 -4.36 11.34
CA PRO A 41 15.11 -5.37 12.21
C PRO A 41 13.58 -5.25 12.30
N VAL A 42 12.90 -6.38 12.50
CA VAL A 42 11.44 -6.45 12.62
C VAL A 42 11.05 -7.06 13.98
N PRO A 43 11.01 -6.26 15.06
CA PRO A 43 10.87 -6.77 16.43
C PRO A 43 9.60 -7.58 16.65
N TYR A 44 8.47 -7.20 16.03
CA TYR A 44 7.20 -7.91 16.18
C TYR A 44 7.18 -9.31 15.56
N LEU A 45 8.12 -9.64 14.66
CA LEU A 45 8.32 -11.01 14.16
C LEU A 45 9.24 -11.82 15.07
N ALA A 46 10.23 -11.16 15.69
CA ALA A 46 11.13 -11.80 16.64
C ALA A 46 10.43 -12.11 17.98
N GLN A 47 9.53 -11.23 18.41
CA GLN A 47 8.75 -11.35 19.66
C GLN A 47 7.27 -11.06 19.37
N PRO A 48 6.55 -11.99 18.71
CA PRO A 48 5.13 -11.82 18.43
C PRO A 48 4.30 -11.91 19.72
N PRO A 49 3.08 -11.34 19.75
CA PRO A 49 2.16 -11.49 20.87
C PRO A 49 1.84 -12.96 21.17
N ALA A 50 1.67 -13.30 22.45
CA ALA A 50 1.35 -14.66 22.87
C ALA A 50 0.00 -15.17 22.31
N VAL A 51 -0.97 -14.26 22.17
CA VAL A 51 -2.25 -14.49 21.49
C VAL A 51 -2.51 -13.31 20.55
N ILE A 52 -2.79 -13.60 19.29
CA ILE A 52 -2.98 -12.59 18.25
C ILE A 52 -4.48 -12.37 18.01
N PRO A 53 -5.04 -11.19 18.30
CA PRO A 53 -6.40 -10.85 17.86
C PRO A 53 -6.46 -10.73 16.34
N VAL A 54 -7.45 -11.37 15.72
CA VAL A 54 -7.65 -11.40 14.25
C VAL A 54 -9.00 -10.82 13.83
N ASP A 55 -9.53 -9.89 14.64
CA ASP A 55 -10.83 -9.23 14.42
C ASP A 55 -10.82 -8.18 13.28
N VAL A 56 -9.63 -7.67 12.93
CA VAL A 56 -9.48 -6.64 11.89
C VAL A 56 -8.89 -7.26 10.65
N GLY A 57 -9.72 -7.33 9.60
CA GLY A 57 -9.31 -7.62 8.24
C GLY A 57 -8.93 -9.05 7.94
N ARG A 58 -8.63 -9.27 6.67
CA ARG A 58 -8.04 -10.49 6.15
C ARG A 58 -6.62 -10.67 6.68
N GLN A 59 -6.33 -11.87 7.15
CA GLN A 59 -5.04 -12.26 7.70
C GLN A 59 -4.16 -12.82 6.57
N LEU A 60 -3.13 -12.06 6.20
CA LEU A 60 -2.26 -12.36 5.05
C LEU A 60 -1.02 -13.17 5.45
N PHE A 61 -0.54 -14.04 4.54
CA PHE A 61 0.67 -14.86 4.71
C PHE A 61 1.95 -14.25 4.11
N VAL A 62 2.04 -12.91 4.14
CA VAL A 62 3.18 -12.15 3.61
C VAL A 62 4.43 -12.25 4.49
N ASP A 63 4.25 -12.62 5.75
CA ASP A 63 5.29 -12.79 6.76
C ASP A 63 4.98 -14.01 7.64
N ASP A 64 5.85 -14.28 8.62
CA ASP A 64 5.68 -15.39 9.56
C ASP A 64 4.82 -15.04 10.77
N PHE A 65 4.28 -13.82 10.92
CA PHE A 65 3.63 -13.32 12.15
C PHE A 65 2.53 -14.25 12.69
N LEU A 66 1.75 -14.86 11.79
CA LEU A 66 0.62 -15.73 12.13
C LEU A 66 0.98 -17.21 12.21
N ILE A 67 2.17 -17.62 11.73
CA ILE A 67 2.52 -19.01 11.48
C ILE A 67 3.31 -19.59 12.66
N GLU A 68 2.74 -20.59 13.34
CA GLU A 68 3.48 -21.37 14.34
C GLU A 68 4.30 -22.47 13.67
N SER A 69 3.69 -23.20 12.74
CA SER A 69 4.35 -24.23 11.93
C SER A 69 3.66 -24.43 10.59
N THR A 70 4.41 -24.80 9.56
CA THR A 70 3.85 -25.09 8.23
C THR A 70 4.73 -26.06 7.45
N THR A 71 4.10 -26.96 6.70
CA THR A 71 4.75 -27.74 5.62
C THR A 71 4.40 -27.20 4.22
N LEU A 72 3.51 -26.20 4.14
CA LEU A 72 3.22 -25.46 2.92
C LEU A 72 4.40 -24.58 2.52
N ARG A 73 4.57 -24.36 1.20
CA ARG A 73 5.63 -23.50 0.66
C ARG A 73 5.09 -22.11 0.37
N ARG A 74 5.71 -21.07 0.93
CA ARG A 74 5.36 -19.68 0.61
C ARG A 74 5.81 -19.32 -0.82
N ARG A 75 4.90 -18.74 -1.60
CA ARG A 75 5.19 -18.10 -2.88
C ARG A 75 4.71 -16.66 -2.85
N PHE A 76 5.59 -15.73 -3.18
CA PHE A 76 5.22 -14.34 -3.44
C PHE A 76 4.80 -14.16 -4.89
N HIS A 77 3.82 -13.30 -5.13
CA HIS A 77 3.33 -13.00 -6.48
C HIS A 77 3.51 -11.52 -6.79
N ARG A 78 3.53 -11.21 -8.08
CA ARG A 78 3.56 -9.83 -8.58
C ARG A 78 2.31 -9.55 -9.41
N PRO A 79 1.77 -8.31 -9.38
CA PRO A 79 0.75 -7.87 -10.30
C PRO A 79 1.19 -8.03 -11.75
N GLU A 80 0.23 -8.34 -12.62
CA GLU A 80 0.44 -8.37 -14.06
C GLU A 80 -0.04 -7.05 -14.67
N TYR A 81 0.77 -6.45 -15.54
CA TYR A 81 0.34 -5.26 -16.27
C TYR A 81 -0.87 -5.60 -17.13
N HIS A 82 -1.95 -4.84 -16.92
CA HIS A 82 -3.17 -4.99 -17.69
C HIS A 82 -2.89 -4.70 -19.17
N ALA A 83 -3.46 -5.50 -20.08
CA ALA A 83 -3.21 -5.39 -21.53
C ALA A 83 -3.56 -4.01 -22.12
N ARG A 84 -4.42 -3.24 -21.46
CA ARG A 84 -4.76 -1.86 -21.84
C ARG A 84 -3.74 -0.81 -21.40
N SER A 85 -2.70 -1.19 -20.67
CA SER A 85 -1.67 -0.25 -20.21
C SER A 85 -0.87 0.31 -21.40
N PRO A 86 -0.54 1.62 -21.39
CA PRO A 86 -1.01 2.61 -20.41
C PRO A 86 -2.50 2.95 -20.63
N VAL A 87 -3.23 3.05 -19.51
CA VAL A 87 -4.67 3.39 -19.46
C VAL A 87 -4.93 4.89 -19.56
N LEU A 88 -3.90 5.73 -19.36
CA LEU A 88 -3.93 7.17 -19.62
C LEU A 88 -2.62 7.59 -20.30
N ARG A 89 -2.72 8.24 -21.46
CA ARG A 89 -1.59 8.80 -22.22
C ARG A 89 -1.72 10.33 -22.28
N PRO A 90 -0.61 11.08 -22.40
CA PRO A 90 -0.67 12.51 -22.63
C PRO A 90 -1.27 12.80 -24.01
N GLU A 91 -2.48 13.34 -24.02
CA GLU A 91 -3.30 13.60 -25.21
C GLU A 91 -3.62 15.09 -25.34
N MET A 92 -3.79 15.77 -24.21
CA MET A 92 -4.21 17.17 -24.14
C MET A 92 -3.05 18.15 -24.27
N ILE A 93 -3.35 19.39 -24.66
CA ILE A 93 -2.33 20.43 -24.90
C ILE A 93 -1.53 20.73 -23.62
N TRP A 94 -2.17 20.83 -22.45
CA TRP A 94 -1.47 21.07 -21.18
C TRP A 94 -0.66 19.87 -20.67
N GLU A 95 -0.86 18.69 -21.25
CA GLU A 95 -0.11 17.46 -20.99
C GLU A 95 1.13 17.35 -21.87
N LYS A 96 1.35 18.28 -22.81
CA LYS A 96 2.46 18.26 -23.75
C LYS A 96 3.26 19.57 -23.69
N SER A 97 4.57 19.45 -23.87
CA SER A 97 5.50 20.56 -24.08
C SER A 97 6.53 20.13 -25.14
N THR A 98 7.46 21.03 -25.50
CA THR A 98 8.53 20.72 -26.45
C THR A 98 9.50 19.65 -25.97
N LEU A 99 9.64 19.46 -24.64
CA LEU A 99 10.62 18.56 -24.04
C LEU A 99 10.00 17.35 -23.33
N PHE A 100 8.73 17.46 -22.92
CA PHE A 100 8.07 16.52 -22.01
C PHE A 100 6.60 16.31 -22.37
N ALA A 101 6.09 15.10 -22.21
CA ALA A 101 4.65 14.80 -22.26
C ALA A 101 4.25 13.97 -21.02
N PHE A 102 3.30 14.44 -20.22
CA PHE A 102 2.93 13.80 -18.95
C PHE A 102 1.42 13.72 -18.76
N ALA A 103 0.96 12.49 -18.52
CA ALA A 103 -0.32 12.18 -17.89
C ALA A 103 -0.09 11.00 -16.90
N ALA A 104 0.58 11.29 -15.78
CA ALA A 104 1.04 10.28 -14.84
C ALA A 104 0.78 10.69 -13.38
N PRO A 105 0.19 9.81 -12.55
CA PRO A 105 -0.24 10.14 -11.19
C PRO A 105 0.91 10.39 -10.23
N PHE A 106 2.02 9.68 -10.36
CA PHE A 106 3.01 9.57 -9.30
C PHE A 106 2.33 9.33 -7.93
N SER A 107 2.84 9.90 -6.84
CA SER A 107 2.21 9.80 -5.53
C SER A 107 0.87 10.54 -5.39
N ASP A 108 0.37 11.22 -6.44
CA ASP A 108 -0.84 12.05 -6.35
C ASP A 108 -2.04 11.21 -5.91
N GLY A 109 -2.38 10.13 -6.60
CA GLY A 109 -3.29 9.11 -6.09
C GLY A 109 -4.46 8.75 -7.00
N VAL A 110 -4.99 7.55 -6.79
CA VAL A 110 -6.20 7.04 -7.43
C VAL A 110 -7.12 6.48 -6.35
N TRP A 111 -8.35 6.99 -6.28
CA TRP A 111 -9.32 6.65 -5.24
C TRP A 111 -10.68 6.31 -5.84
N TYR A 112 -11.46 5.47 -5.16
CA TYR A 112 -12.86 5.27 -5.49
C TYR A 112 -13.73 6.18 -4.64
N GLU A 113 -14.49 7.06 -5.27
CA GLU A 113 -15.50 7.89 -4.63
C GLU A 113 -16.83 7.12 -4.57
N PRO A 114 -17.26 6.65 -3.38
CA PRO A 114 -18.49 5.89 -3.27
C PRO A 114 -19.74 6.71 -3.55
N LYS A 115 -19.76 8.02 -3.21
CA LYS A 115 -20.95 8.87 -3.44
C LYS A 115 -21.30 9.00 -4.91
N ASP A 116 -20.27 9.10 -5.76
CA ASP A 116 -20.42 9.27 -7.20
C ASP A 116 -20.29 7.94 -7.97
N SER A 117 -19.99 6.84 -7.27
CA SER A 117 -19.62 5.54 -7.85
C SER A 117 -18.58 5.71 -8.97
N THR A 118 -17.48 6.39 -8.67
CA THR A 118 -16.50 6.87 -9.67
C THR A 118 -15.08 6.66 -9.20
N PHE A 119 -14.23 6.14 -10.07
CA PHE A 119 -12.78 6.16 -9.88
C PHE A 119 -12.25 7.56 -10.21
N MET A 120 -11.44 8.13 -9.34
CA MET A 120 -10.85 9.46 -9.46
C MET A 120 -9.33 9.33 -9.44
N MET A 121 -8.65 9.95 -10.41
CA MET A 121 -7.20 9.95 -10.52
C MET A 121 -6.70 11.39 -10.59
N TRP A 122 -5.87 11.77 -9.63
CA TRP A 122 -5.09 12.99 -9.72
C TRP A 122 -3.76 12.69 -10.40
N TYR A 123 -3.35 13.58 -11.30
CA TYR A 123 -2.12 13.36 -12.05
C TYR A 123 -1.39 14.63 -12.43
N ARG A 124 -0.09 14.49 -12.65
CA ARG A 124 0.78 15.56 -13.11
C ARG A 124 0.73 15.68 -14.63
N SER A 125 0.54 16.91 -15.11
CA SER A 125 0.69 17.28 -16.52
C SER A 125 2.11 17.76 -16.86
N ALA A 126 2.45 17.92 -18.15
CA ALA A 126 3.76 18.45 -18.57
C ALA A 126 3.99 19.90 -18.09
N SER A 127 2.92 20.68 -17.95
CA SER A 127 2.95 22.03 -17.37
C SER A 127 3.08 22.05 -15.83
N VAL A 128 3.38 20.90 -15.22
CA VAL A 128 3.61 20.75 -13.76
C VAL A 128 2.36 21.05 -12.92
N ARG A 129 1.17 20.95 -13.52
CA ARG A 129 -0.12 21.16 -12.85
C ARG A 129 -0.75 19.85 -12.41
N THR A 130 -1.55 19.89 -11.36
CA THR A 130 -2.38 18.75 -10.94
C THR A 130 -3.69 18.78 -11.71
N CYS A 131 -3.98 17.67 -12.38
CA CYS A 131 -5.17 17.45 -13.21
C CYS A 131 -5.99 16.29 -12.63
N LEU A 132 -7.27 16.20 -13.01
CA LEU A 132 -8.18 15.14 -12.58
C LEU A 132 -8.67 14.33 -13.77
N ALA A 133 -8.63 13.00 -13.67
CA ALA A 133 -9.30 12.08 -14.59
C ALA A 133 -10.35 11.26 -13.84
N LEU A 134 -11.45 10.93 -14.51
CA LEU A 134 -12.58 10.19 -13.95
C LEU A 134 -12.85 8.91 -14.75
N SER A 135 -13.21 7.82 -14.07
CA SER A 135 -13.57 6.57 -14.71
C SER A 135 -14.74 5.88 -14.00
N LYS A 136 -15.56 5.14 -14.76
CA LYS A 136 -16.63 4.29 -14.21
C LYS A 136 -16.22 2.83 -14.05
N ASP A 137 -15.15 2.39 -14.71
CA ASP A 137 -14.68 1.00 -14.72
C ASP A 137 -13.21 0.85 -14.26
N GLY A 138 -12.51 1.95 -14.01
CA GLY A 138 -11.07 1.98 -13.71
C GLY A 138 -10.17 1.78 -14.93
N LEU A 139 -10.73 1.54 -16.12
CA LEU A 139 -9.97 1.23 -17.33
C LEU A 139 -10.06 2.36 -18.35
N ASN A 140 -11.24 2.96 -18.49
CA ASN A 140 -11.54 4.04 -19.40
C ASN A 140 -11.59 5.36 -18.64
N TRP A 141 -10.66 6.26 -18.95
CA TRP A 141 -10.49 7.53 -18.25
C TRP A 141 -10.96 8.69 -19.11
N THR A 142 -11.76 9.56 -18.50
CA THR A 142 -12.24 10.81 -19.10
C THR A 142 -11.63 11.99 -18.37
N ARG A 143 -11.40 13.08 -19.11
CA ARG A 143 -10.91 14.35 -18.56
C ARG A 143 -12.08 15.31 -18.50
N PRO A 144 -12.67 15.55 -17.31
CA PRO A 144 -13.81 16.46 -17.21
C PRO A 144 -13.38 17.90 -17.53
N ALA A 145 -14.21 18.63 -18.26
CA ALA A 145 -14.05 20.07 -18.44
C ALA A 145 -14.46 20.79 -17.14
N LEU A 146 -13.49 21.36 -16.42
CA LEU A 146 -13.67 21.96 -15.09
C LEU A 146 -13.51 23.49 -15.06
N ASP A 147 -13.00 24.09 -16.13
CA ASP A 147 -12.88 25.55 -16.27
C ASP A 147 -13.40 26.08 -17.61
N LEU A 148 -13.42 27.40 -17.78
CA LEU A 148 -13.89 28.08 -19.00
C LEU A 148 -13.08 27.73 -20.26
N LEU A 149 -11.86 27.22 -20.08
CA LEU A 149 -10.98 26.77 -21.17
C LEU A 149 -11.16 25.27 -21.47
N GLY A 150 -12.11 24.61 -20.79
CA GLY A 150 -12.39 23.19 -20.94
C GLY A 150 -11.30 22.28 -20.37
N THR A 151 -10.43 22.78 -19.50
CA THR A 151 -9.33 21.98 -18.92
C THR A 151 -9.80 21.17 -17.72
N ASN A 152 -9.12 20.07 -17.44
CA ASN A 152 -9.31 19.25 -16.23
C ASN A 152 -8.28 19.58 -15.14
N VAL A 153 -7.68 20.77 -15.18
CA VAL A 153 -6.70 21.24 -14.21
C VAL A 153 -7.42 21.63 -12.92
N VAL A 154 -7.07 20.99 -11.80
CA VAL A 154 -7.67 21.27 -10.49
C VAL A 154 -6.78 22.13 -9.59
N LEU A 155 -5.46 22.15 -9.85
CA LEU A 155 -4.54 23.01 -9.10
C LEU A 155 -3.41 23.52 -10.00
N LYS A 156 -3.25 24.85 -10.01
CA LYS A 156 -2.19 25.57 -10.73
C LYS A 156 -1.14 26.01 -9.71
N SER A 157 -0.07 25.23 -9.57
CA SER A 157 0.99 25.46 -8.58
C SER A 157 2.36 25.01 -9.14
N ASN A 158 3.44 25.50 -8.54
CA ASN A 158 4.81 25.04 -8.86
C ASN A 158 5.19 23.81 -8.01
N ARG A 159 4.44 22.71 -8.20
CA ARG A 159 4.64 21.46 -7.46
C ARG A 159 5.78 20.61 -8.03
N ASP A 160 6.35 19.74 -7.21
CA ASP A 160 7.12 18.58 -7.68
C ASP A 160 6.29 17.30 -7.50
N ALA A 161 5.94 17.01 -6.25
CA ALA A 161 5.16 15.85 -5.87
C ALA A 161 3.89 16.28 -5.14
N THR A 162 2.86 15.44 -5.24
CA THR A 162 1.62 15.64 -4.51
C THR A 162 1.18 14.31 -3.93
N THR A 163 0.44 14.35 -2.83
CA THR A 163 -0.35 13.23 -2.33
C THR A 163 -1.76 13.71 -2.05
N VAL A 164 -2.74 13.10 -2.70
CA VAL A 164 -4.17 13.27 -2.46
C VAL A 164 -4.66 12.07 -1.67
N TRP A 165 -5.40 12.35 -0.59
CA TRP A 165 -5.97 11.36 0.29
C TRP A 165 -7.47 11.61 0.47
N LEU A 166 -8.28 10.55 0.32
CA LEU A 166 -9.69 10.56 0.71
C LEU A 166 -9.82 10.09 2.16
N ASP A 167 -10.03 11.05 3.06
CA ASP A 167 -10.26 10.84 4.47
C ASP A 167 -11.75 10.58 4.74
N HIS A 168 -12.09 9.30 4.84
CA HIS A 168 -13.44 8.85 5.18
C HIS A 168 -13.86 9.19 6.62
N ASP A 169 -12.91 9.51 7.49
CA ASP A 169 -13.13 9.83 8.90
C ASP A 169 -13.09 11.34 9.16
N ALA A 170 -13.04 12.17 8.11
CA ALA A 170 -12.99 13.62 8.25
C ALA A 170 -14.23 14.15 8.98
N ALA A 171 -14.01 14.80 10.14
CA ALA A 171 -15.07 15.39 10.94
C ALA A 171 -15.81 16.51 10.18
N ASN A 172 -15.08 17.28 9.38
CA ASN A 172 -15.64 18.27 8.47
C ASN A 172 -15.72 17.68 7.04
N PRO A 173 -16.92 17.47 6.48
CA PRO A 173 -17.07 16.97 5.10
C PRO A 173 -16.42 17.87 4.04
N ALA A 174 -16.23 19.16 4.32
CA ALA A 174 -15.50 20.08 3.46
C ALA A 174 -13.99 19.79 3.38
N GLU A 175 -13.48 18.94 4.28
CA GLU A 175 -12.05 18.61 4.40
C GLU A 175 -11.74 17.14 4.09
N ARG A 176 -12.70 16.40 3.51
CA ARG A 176 -12.55 14.96 3.29
C ARG A 176 -11.47 14.61 2.29
N PHE A 177 -11.24 15.44 1.27
CA PHE A 177 -10.03 15.31 0.46
C PHE A 177 -8.93 16.19 1.05
N LYS A 178 -7.74 15.62 1.16
CA LYS A 178 -6.53 16.31 1.62
C LYS A 178 -5.46 16.21 0.55
N LEU A 179 -4.86 17.34 0.20
CA LEU A 179 -3.79 17.44 -0.77
C LEU A 179 -2.54 17.97 -0.06
N PHE A 180 -1.49 17.16 -0.06
CA PHE A 180 -0.16 17.49 0.44
C PHE A 180 0.74 17.75 -0.75
N GLU A 181 1.15 18.99 -0.94
CA GLU A 181 1.92 19.43 -2.10
C GLU A 181 3.36 19.74 -1.74
N ALA A 182 4.29 18.87 -2.12
CA ALA A 182 5.72 19.18 -2.07
C ALA A 182 6.05 20.17 -3.19
N ARG A 183 6.31 21.42 -2.81
CA ARG A 183 6.56 22.52 -3.74
C ARG A 183 7.71 23.41 -3.29
N THR A 184 8.20 24.21 -4.23
CA THR A 184 9.25 25.20 -4.01
C THR A 184 8.76 26.57 -4.47
N LYS A 185 8.85 27.56 -3.56
CA LYS A 185 8.80 28.99 -3.91
C LYS A 185 10.23 29.56 -4.05
N LYS A 186 11.14 29.13 -3.15
CA LYS A 186 12.61 29.16 -3.21
C LYS A 186 13.11 27.91 -2.45
N SER A 187 14.34 27.46 -2.69
CA SER A 187 14.95 26.38 -1.89
C SER A 187 14.95 26.77 -0.39
N PRO A 188 14.63 25.86 0.54
CA PRO A 188 14.34 24.43 0.36
C PRO A 188 12.87 24.11 0.01
N PHE A 189 12.55 22.84 -0.30
CA PHE A 189 11.16 22.41 -0.48
C PHE A 189 10.39 22.50 0.83
N HIS A 190 9.08 22.70 0.71
CA HIS A 190 8.13 22.56 1.81
C HIS A 190 6.89 21.85 1.29
N VAL A 191 6.08 21.30 2.20
CA VAL A 191 4.79 20.70 1.88
C VAL A 191 3.68 21.66 2.26
N ALA A 192 2.77 21.99 1.34
CA ALA A 192 1.55 22.73 1.64
C ALA A 192 0.34 21.80 1.73
N LEU A 193 -0.44 21.92 2.80
CA LEU A 193 -1.72 21.23 2.96
C LEU A 193 -2.87 22.09 2.41
N ARG A 194 -3.71 21.48 1.59
CA ARG A 194 -5.01 21.99 1.14
C ARG A 194 -6.09 20.95 1.36
N THR A 195 -7.34 21.40 1.42
CA THR A 195 -8.48 20.49 1.56
C THR A 195 -9.54 20.76 0.50
N SER A 196 -10.42 19.77 0.32
CA SER A 196 -11.54 19.88 -0.61
C SER A 196 -12.72 18.97 -0.22
N PRO A 197 -13.98 19.41 -0.46
CA PRO A 197 -15.16 18.55 -0.34
C PRO A 197 -15.26 17.51 -1.48
N ASP A 198 -14.70 17.80 -2.65
CA ASP A 198 -14.95 17.03 -3.88
C ASP A 198 -13.67 16.64 -4.65
N GLY A 199 -12.52 17.13 -4.20
CA GLY A 199 -11.21 16.91 -4.83
C GLY A 199 -11.05 17.61 -6.18
N ARG A 200 -11.98 18.50 -6.54
CA ARG A 200 -12.00 19.30 -7.78
C ARG A 200 -11.61 20.75 -7.50
N GLN A 201 -12.18 21.32 -6.45
CA GLN A 201 -11.86 22.68 -5.99
C GLN A 201 -11.13 22.61 -4.66
N TRP A 202 -9.93 23.18 -4.61
CA TRP A 202 -9.07 23.12 -3.44
C TRP A 202 -9.07 24.44 -2.70
N SER A 203 -8.98 24.37 -1.37
CA SER A 203 -8.78 25.55 -0.52
C SER A 203 -7.47 26.26 -0.84
N GLU A 204 -7.34 27.48 -0.31
CA GLU A 204 -6.02 28.09 -0.10
C GLU A 204 -5.15 27.22 0.82
N GLU A 205 -3.85 27.53 0.88
CA GLU A 205 -2.90 26.84 1.75
C GLU A 205 -3.31 27.00 3.22
N LEU A 206 -3.55 25.87 3.90
CA LEU A 206 -3.93 25.87 5.31
C LEU A 206 -2.71 25.87 6.23
N VAL A 207 -1.75 24.99 5.95
CA VAL A 207 -0.53 24.80 6.72
C VAL A 207 0.62 24.48 5.76
N VAL A 208 1.81 24.99 6.08
CA VAL A 208 3.06 24.67 5.38
C VAL A 208 3.99 24.00 6.38
N SER A 209 4.62 22.90 5.96
CA SER A 209 5.53 22.13 6.82
C SER A 209 6.83 22.86 7.11
N GLY A 210 7.66 22.27 7.98
CA GLY A 210 9.08 22.56 7.98
C GLY A 210 9.78 22.19 6.66
N PRO A 211 11.06 22.54 6.52
CA PRO A 211 11.82 22.28 5.29
C PRO A 211 12.00 20.78 5.02
N SER A 212 11.93 20.42 3.74
CA SER A 212 12.03 19.04 3.25
C SER A 212 12.62 18.99 1.84
N TRP A 213 12.40 17.87 1.15
CA TRP A 213 12.69 17.68 -0.27
C TRP A 213 11.48 17.26 -1.10
N ASP A 214 11.72 17.16 -2.41
CA ASP A 214 10.87 16.49 -3.39
C ASP A 214 10.37 15.12 -2.89
N ARG A 215 9.31 14.58 -3.50
CA ARG A 215 8.81 13.22 -3.18
C ARG A 215 8.53 12.97 -1.68
N THR A 216 8.23 13.98 -0.89
CA THR A 216 7.67 13.81 0.48
C THR A 216 6.19 13.44 0.36
N THR A 217 5.75 12.41 1.08
CA THR A 217 4.44 11.77 0.92
C THR A 217 3.76 11.56 2.28
N PHE A 218 2.43 11.43 2.28
CA PHE A 218 1.63 11.34 3.50
C PHE A 218 0.64 10.19 3.41
N PHE A 219 0.31 9.60 4.55
CA PHE A 219 -0.74 8.59 4.63
C PHE A 219 -1.42 8.61 6.00
N TRP A 220 -2.63 8.09 6.05
CA TRP A 220 -3.32 7.81 7.30
C TRP A 220 -2.97 6.39 7.77
N ASN A 221 -2.46 6.26 8.98
CA ASN A 221 -2.31 4.97 9.68
C ASN A 221 -3.54 4.78 10.58
N PRO A 222 -4.54 3.99 10.15
CA PRO A 222 -5.77 3.87 10.91
C PRO A 222 -5.64 2.94 12.13
N PHE A 223 -4.59 2.10 12.18
CA PHE A 223 -4.33 1.20 13.30
C PHE A 223 -3.85 1.95 14.55
N ARG A 224 -3.21 3.11 14.36
CA ARG A 224 -2.77 4.04 15.42
C ARG A 224 -3.53 5.36 15.45
N ARG A 225 -4.39 5.57 14.44
CA ARG A 225 -5.18 6.79 14.22
C ARG A 225 -4.30 8.04 14.20
N VAL A 226 -3.28 8.02 13.34
CA VAL A 226 -2.34 9.13 13.10
C VAL A 226 -2.11 9.35 11.62
N TRP A 227 -1.93 10.60 11.24
CA TRP A 227 -1.35 10.98 9.96
C TRP A 227 0.16 10.84 10.05
N VAL A 228 0.76 10.18 9.06
CA VAL A 228 2.20 9.95 8.99
C VAL A 228 2.76 10.66 7.77
N ALA A 229 3.82 11.43 7.98
CA ALA A 229 4.66 12.00 6.95
C ALA A 229 5.86 11.08 6.71
N SER A 230 5.97 10.58 5.48
CA SER A 230 7.18 9.97 4.95
C SER A 230 7.98 11.09 4.31
N VAL A 231 8.93 11.66 5.05
CA VAL A 231 9.64 12.87 4.64
C VAL A 231 10.97 12.53 3.99
N ARG A 232 11.21 12.99 2.76
CA ARG A 232 12.47 12.71 2.08
C ARG A 232 13.62 13.49 2.73
N GLY A 233 14.72 12.79 3.00
CA GLY A 233 15.99 13.39 3.42
C GLY A 233 17.16 12.88 2.58
N HIS A 234 18.24 13.65 2.56
CA HIS A 234 19.45 13.31 1.80
C HIS A 234 20.72 13.53 2.62
N ASP A 235 21.66 12.61 2.45
CA ASP A 235 23.06 12.86 2.73
C ASP A 235 23.89 12.46 1.50
N HIS A 236 24.51 13.45 0.87
CA HIS A 236 25.46 13.26 -0.24
C HIS A 236 26.87 13.74 0.14
N THR A 237 27.05 14.17 1.38
CA THR A 237 28.23 14.92 1.84
C THR A 237 29.11 14.11 2.77
N ALA A 238 28.56 13.14 3.49
CA ALA A 238 29.36 12.25 4.32
C ALA A 238 30.25 11.33 3.47
N PRO A 239 31.41 10.88 3.99
CA PRO A 239 32.24 9.86 3.35
C PRO A 239 31.50 8.54 3.09
N GLU A 240 30.60 8.16 3.99
CA GLU A 240 29.71 7.00 3.89
C GLU A 240 28.24 7.46 3.97
N PRO A 241 27.69 8.00 2.87
CA PRO A 241 26.36 8.60 2.89
C PRO A 241 25.24 7.55 2.93
N VAL A 242 24.15 7.85 3.67
CA VAL A 242 22.89 7.09 3.54
C VAL A 242 22.22 7.34 2.17
N HIS A 243 22.69 8.33 1.40
CA HIS A 243 22.07 8.82 0.18
C HIS A 243 20.63 9.28 0.43
N ARG A 244 19.63 8.61 -0.16
CA ARG A 244 18.21 8.94 0.05
C ARG A 244 17.63 8.08 1.14
N LEU A 245 17.00 8.73 2.11
CA LEU A 245 16.23 8.08 3.16
C LEU A 245 14.87 8.74 3.36
N ARG A 246 14.02 8.06 4.13
CA ARG A 246 12.77 8.59 4.66
C ARG A 246 12.94 8.87 6.15
N ASN A 247 12.51 10.04 6.56
CA ASN A 247 12.25 10.37 7.95
C ASN A 247 10.77 10.17 8.24
N TYR A 248 10.47 9.77 9.47
CA TYR A 248 9.13 9.58 10.00
C TYR A 248 8.75 10.78 10.86
N PHE A 249 7.54 11.28 10.65
CA PHE A 249 6.89 12.22 11.56
C PHE A 249 5.39 11.88 11.60
N GLU A 250 4.74 12.05 12.75
CA GLU A 250 3.31 11.79 12.86
C GLU A 250 2.55 12.88 13.61
N GLY A 251 1.26 13.01 13.29
CA GLY A 251 0.36 13.93 13.96
C GLY A 251 -1.05 13.37 14.04
N LYS A 252 -1.82 13.80 15.04
CA LYS A 252 -3.23 13.37 15.20
C LYS A 252 -4.17 13.97 14.14
N THR A 253 -3.76 15.05 13.49
CA THR A 253 -4.47 15.68 12.37
C THR A 253 -3.53 15.78 11.17
N ALA A 254 -4.11 15.96 9.98
CA ALA A 254 -3.33 16.18 8.76
C ALA A 254 -2.39 17.38 8.90
N ALA A 255 -2.87 18.48 9.50
CA ALA A 255 -2.08 19.67 9.79
C ALA A 255 -0.93 19.38 10.78
N ALA A 256 -1.20 18.63 11.85
CA ALA A 256 -0.18 18.30 12.85
C ALA A 256 0.95 17.43 12.28
N ALA A 257 0.69 16.61 11.25
CA ALA A 257 1.71 15.82 10.58
C ALA A 257 2.72 16.66 9.76
N LEU A 258 2.52 17.98 9.63
CA LEU A 258 3.44 18.91 8.98
C LEU A 258 4.36 19.66 9.97
N ALA A 259 4.23 19.41 11.28
CA ALA A 259 4.80 20.27 12.32
C ALA A 259 6.30 20.04 12.63
N TRP A 260 7.04 19.32 11.79
CA TRP A 260 8.49 19.20 11.98
C TRP A 260 9.18 20.54 11.73
N THR A 261 10.30 20.79 12.39
CA THR A 261 10.98 22.10 12.33
C THR A 261 12.34 22.01 11.66
N GLN A 262 13.02 20.87 11.78
CA GLN A 262 14.38 20.73 11.28
C GLN A 262 14.44 20.40 9.78
N HIS A 263 15.47 20.88 9.10
CA HIS A 263 15.80 20.44 7.75
C HIS A 263 16.18 18.96 7.73
N THR A 264 15.56 18.20 6.85
CA THR A 264 15.70 16.74 6.72
C THR A 264 17.13 16.27 6.50
N ASP A 265 17.99 17.10 5.92
CA ASP A 265 19.41 16.79 5.71
C ASP A 265 20.23 16.83 7.00
N GLN A 266 19.85 17.65 7.99
CA GLN A 266 20.52 17.62 9.29
C GLN A 266 20.25 16.28 9.97
N VAL A 267 19.01 15.80 9.87
CA VAL A 267 18.61 14.49 10.35
C VAL A 267 19.36 13.38 9.62
N ALA A 268 19.48 13.49 8.29
CA ALA A 268 20.21 12.55 7.44
C ALA A 268 21.72 12.48 7.76
N ARG A 269 22.32 13.58 8.23
CA ARG A 269 23.71 13.65 8.68
C ARG A 269 23.92 13.23 10.14
N GLY A 270 22.85 12.82 10.83
CA GLY A 270 22.92 12.39 12.23
C GLY A 270 22.78 13.51 13.27
N ASN A 271 22.44 14.73 12.85
CA ASN A 271 22.25 15.90 13.72
C ASN A 271 20.76 16.13 14.07
N GLY A 272 19.98 15.05 14.22
CA GLY A 272 18.54 15.12 14.49
C GLY A 272 18.23 15.79 15.83
N LEU A 273 17.21 16.66 15.87
CA LEU A 273 16.68 17.20 17.12
C LEU A 273 15.83 16.15 17.87
N PRO A 274 15.89 16.10 19.20
CA PRO A 274 14.94 15.31 19.99
C PRO A 274 13.49 15.72 19.70
N ASN A 275 12.58 14.74 19.60
CA ASN A 275 11.14 14.93 19.36
C ASN A 275 10.76 15.64 18.04
N ASP A 276 11.66 15.69 17.06
CA ASP A 276 11.39 16.16 15.70
C ASP A 276 11.34 14.95 14.73
N LEU A 277 11.91 15.06 13.54
CA LEU A 277 12.02 13.99 12.54
C LEU A 277 12.85 12.80 13.04
N GLN A 278 12.29 11.60 12.90
CA GLN A 278 12.96 10.34 13.23
C GLN A 278 13.44 9.64 11.94
N PRO A 279 14.75 9.39 11.73
CA PRO A 279 15.20 8.52 10.66
C PRO A 279 14.41 7.20 10.61
N TRP A 280 13.84 6.87 9.45
CA TRP A 280 12.91 5.76 9.32
C TRP A 280 13.52 4.61 8.53
N VAL A 281 13.67 4.77 7.21
CA VAL A 281 14.06 3.68 6.32
C VAL A 281 14.75 4.23 5.07
N GLY A 282 15.71 3.46 4.54
CA GLY A 282 16.41 3.70 3.28
C GLY A 282 16.45 2.43 2.43
N ALA A 283 17.20 2.45 1.33
CA ALA A 283 17.54 1.21 0.62
C ALA A 283 18.58 0.43 1.42
N ASP A 284 18.57 -0.90 1.29
CA ASP A 284 19.50 -1.80 1.96
C ASP A 284 20.25 -2.70 0.95
N ARG A 285 21.20 -3.49 1.43
CA ARG A 285 22.07 -4.34 0.59
C ARG A 285 21.32 -5.44 -0.16
N LEU A 286 20.08 -5.75 0.23
CA LEU A 286 19.24 -6.73 -0.45
C LEU A 286 18.40 -6.10 -1.57
N ASP A 287 18.35 -4.77 -1.67
CA ASP A 287 17.65 -4.09 -2.75
C ASP A 287 18.34 -4.33 -4.11
N PRO A 288 17.54 -4.48 -5.19
CA PRO A 288 18.06 -4.82 -6.51
C PRO A 288 18.96 -3.71 -7.05
N ARG A 289 19.98 -4.13 -7.78
CA ARG A 289 20.90 -3.25 -8.51
C ARG A 289 20.59 -3.30 -10.00
N HIS A 290 21.07 -2.28 -10.71
CA HIS A 290 20.86 -2.17 -12.14
C HIS A 290 21.42 -3.41 -12.87
N PRO A 291 20.66 -4.05 -13.79
CA PRO A 291 21.12 -5.24 -14.49
C PRO A 291 22.25 -4.95 -15.50
N ASP A 292 22.25 -3.76 -16.12
CA ASP A 292 23.33 -3.31 -17.02
C ASP A 292 24.69 -3.25 -16.31
N PRO A 293 25.74 -3.93 -16.84
CA PRO A 293 27.09 -3.92 -16.28
C PRO A 293 27.72 -2.53 -16.11
N ARG A 294 27.29 -1.52 -16.88
CA ARG A 294 27.76 -0.14 -16.74
C ARG A 294 27.37 0.49 -15.39
N PHE A 295 26.28 0.01 -14.78
CA PHE A 295 25.67 0.64 -13.61
C PHE A 295 25.50 -0.30 -12.41
N ASN A 296 25.78 -1.60 -12.56
CA ASN A 296 25.53 -2.62 -11.53
C ASN A 296 26.34 -2.43 -10.23
N LYS A 297 27.36 -1.57 -10.22
CA LYS A 297 28.13 -1.19 -9.03
C LYS A 297 27.53 -0.03 -8.25
N LEU A 298 26.61 0.72 -8.84
CA LEU A 298 25.92 1.82 -8.15
C LEU A 298 25.07 1.25 -7.00
N PRO A 299 25.11 1.87 -5.81
CA PRO A 299 24.26 1.45 -4.69
C PRO A 299 22.80 1.82 -4.99
N PRO A 300 21.83 0.93 -4.69
CA PRO A 300 20.43 1.27 -4.79
C PRO A 300 20.07 2.36 -3.78
N GLN A 301 19.04 3.15 -4.07
CA GLN A 301 18.56 4.22 -3.20
C GLN A 301 17.04 4.23 -3.12
N LEU A 302 16.49 4.57 -1.95
CA LEU A 302 15.04 4.68 -1.77
C LEU A 302 14.55 6.01 -2.35
N TYR A 303 13.94 5.96 -3.54
CA TYR A 303 13.48 7.14 -4.27
C TYR A 303 12.17 7.71 -3.71
N ASN A 304 11.24 6.81 -3.38
CA ASN A 304 9.91 7.13 -2.87
C ASN A 304 9.37 5.98 -2.02
N LEU A 305 8.52 6.31 -1.04
CA LEU A 305 7.77 5.33 -0.25
C LEU A 305 6.33 5.83 -0.10
N ASP A 306 5.40 5.17 -0.80
CA ASP A 306 3.96 5.36 -0.59
C ASP A 306 3.46 4.22 0.32
N VAL A 307 2.63 4.55 1.30
CA VAL A 307 2.11 3.58 2.28
C VAL A 307 0.60 3.66 2.33
N PHE A 308 -0.05 2.50 2.45
CA PHE A 308 -1.50 2.43 2.55
C PHE A 308 -1.94 1.28 3.48
N PRO A 309 -3.02 1.44 4.24
CA PRO A 309 -3.59 0.36 5.02
C PRO A 309 -4.34 -0.62 4.10
N TYR A 310 -4.07 -1.91 4.26
CA TYR A 310 -4.77 -2.97 3.55
C TYR A 310 -5.05 -4.13 4.51
N GLU A 311 -6.34 -4.42 4.67
CA GLU A 311 -6.90 -5.43 5.52
C GLU A 311 -6.42 -5.28 6.98
N SER A 312 -5.48 -6.12 7.43
CA SER A 312 -5.00 -6.16 8.82
C SER A 312 -3.62 -5.53 9.05
N LEU A 313 -3.00 -4.96 8.01
CA LEU A 313 -1.65 -4.39 8.05
C LEU A 313 -1.49 -3.18 7.12
N SER A 314 -0.32 -2.56 7.10
CA SER A 314 0.02 -1.55 6.09
C SER A 314 1.02 -2.09 5.07
N VAL A 315 0.80 -1.73 3.80
CA VAL A 315 1.67 -2.08 2.68
C VAL A 315 2.47 -0.84 2.27
N GLY A 316 3.77 -1.00 2.10
CA GLY A 316 4.68 0.02 1.59
C GLY A 316 5.09 -0.30 0.16
N LEU A 317 4.96 0.67 -0.74
CA LEU A 317 5.46 0.62 -2.11
C LEU A 317 6.79 1.36 -2.17
N PHE A 318 7.88 0.60 -2.13
CA PHE A 318 9.25 1.09 -2.15
C PHE A 318 9.69 1.28 -3.59
N THR A 319 9.75 2.52 -4.05
CA THR A 319 10.36 2.82 -5.36
C THR A 319 11.88 2.87 -5.18
N ILE A 320 12.57 1.85 -5.68
CA ILE A 320 14.03 1.72 -5.59
C ILE A 320 14.67 2.25 -6.87
N TRP A 321 15.49 3.28 -6.70
CA TRP A 321 16.37 3.80 -7.74
C TRP A 321 17.62 2.94 -7.83
N GLN A 322 18.00 2.58 -9.06
CA GLN A 322 19.13 1.69 -9.33
C GLN A 322 20.22 2.38 -10.18
N GLY A 323 20.03 3.64 -10.54
CA GLY A 323 20.96 4.39 -11.37
C GLY A 323 20.61 4.47 -12.86
N PRO A 324 21.48 5.15 -13.63
CA PRO A 324 22.51 6.07 -13.14
C PRO A 324 21.93 7.43 -12.71
N ASP A 325 22.79 8.38 -12.35
CA ASP A 325 22.39 9.76 -12.01
C ASP A 325 21.83 10.52 -13.23
N ASN A 326 21.24 11.69 -13.00
CA ASN A 326 20.56 12.45 -14.05
C ASN A 326 21.51 12.94 -15.16
N GLU A 327 22.76 13.31 -14.85
CA GLU A 327 23.71 13.81 -15.86
C GLU A 327 24.19 12.66 -16.75
N THR A 328 24.46 11.50 -16.16
CA THR A 328 24.74 10.27 -16.91
C THR A 328 23.54 9.88 -17.78
N CYS A 329 22.33 9.92 -17.24
CA CYS A 329 21.09 9.66 -17.99
C CYS A 329 20.96 10.58 -19.22
N LYS A 330 21.18 11.89 -19.03
CA LYS A 330 21.12 12.90 -20.09
C LYS A 330 22.18 12.64 -21.17
N THR A 331 23.40 12.34 -20.77
CA THR A 331 24.53 12.07 -21.68
C THR A 331 24.27 10.83 -22.53
N LEU A 332 23.69 9.79 -21.93
CA LEU A 332 23.44 8.51 -22.58
C LEU A 332 22.04 8.38 -23.18
N ASN A 333 21.25 9.46 -23.14
CA ASN A 333 19.85 9.51 -23.59
C ASN A 333 18.99 8.34 -23.07
N LEU A 334 19.09 8.08 -21.77
CA LEU A 334 18.34 7.03 -21.07
C LEU A 334 17.60 7.62 -19.87
N HIS A 335 16.64 6.87 -19.32
CA HIS A 335 16.02 7.19 -18.05
C HIS A 335 16.69 6.45 -16.90
N LYS A 336 16.69 7.08 -15.73
CA LYS A 336 17.06 6.42 -14.48
C LYS A 336 16.11 5.26 -14.20
N ARG A 337 16.66 4.10 -13.83
CA ARG A 337 15.88 2.92 -13.48
C ARG A 337 15.28 3.05 -12.10
N ASN A 338 13.95 3.09 -12.04
CA ASN A 338 13.18 2.96 -10.81
C ASN A 338 12.22 1.78 -10.93
N GLU A 339 12.22 0.89 -9.95
CA GLU A 339 11.25 -0.21 -9.85
C GLU A 339 10.55 -0.15 -8.50
N VAL A 340 9.27 -0.56 -8.46
CA VAL A 340 8.51 -0.59 -7.22
C VAL A 340 8.58 -1.97 -6.62
N LEU A 341 8.98 -2.06 -5.36
CA LEU A 341 8.96 -3.26 -4.53
C LEU A 341 7.88 -3.11 -3.45
N ALA A 342 7.44 -4.24 -2.88
CA ALA A 342 6.50 -4.25 -1.76
C ALA A 342 7.22 -4.57 -0.43
N GLY A 343 6.78 -3.92 0.65
CA GLY A 343 7.11 -4.27 2.02
C GLY A 343 5.86 -4.19 2.90
N PHE A 344 5.89 -4.84 4.05
CA PHE A 344 4.74 -4.99 4.94
C PHE A 344 5.09 -4.54 6.35
N THR A 345 4.17 -3.86 7.03
CA THR A 345 4.34 -3.49 8.43
C THR A 345 3.07 -3.75 9.22
N ARG A 346 3.24 -4.32 10.41
CA ARG A 346 2.16 -4.61 11.36
C ARG A 346 2.10 -3.62 12.53
N ASP A 347 3.15 -2.83 12.73
CA ASP A 347 3.23 -1.81 13.77
C ASP A 347 3.26 -0.37 13.23
N GLY A 348 3.40 -0.21 11.91
CA GLY A 348 3.42 1.08 11.23
C GLY A 348 4.81 1.71 11.13
N PHE A 349 5.86 1.07 11.66
CA PHE A 349 7.24 1.61 11.62
C PHE A 349 8.27 0.59 11.13
N HIS A 350 8.22 -0.67 11.57
CA HIS A 350 9.17 -1.69 11.15
C HIS A 350 8.67 -2.42 9.91
N TRP A 351 9.55 -2.60 8.92
CA TRP A 351 9.21 -3.14 7.61
C TRP A 351 9.74 -4.57 7.44
N ASP A 352 8.82 -5.54 7.37
CA ASP A 352 9.15 -6.83 6.76
C ASP A 352 9.22 -6.68 5.24
N ARG A 353 10.28 -7.28 4.73
CA ARG A 353 10.84 -7.02 3.44
C ARG A 353 11.62 -8.26 3.01
N ALA A 354 11.17 -9.46 3.39
CA ALA A 354 11.84 -10.71 3.01
C ALA A 354 11.85 -10.93 1.48
N ASN A 355 10.81 -10.45 0.77
CA ASN A 355 10.76 -10.47 -0.68
C ASN A 355 11.37 -9.18 -1.28
N ARG A 356 12.28 -9.35 -2.25
CA ARG A 356 12.94 -8.26 -2.99
C ARG A 356 12.66 -8.29 -4.49
N THR A 357 11.81 -9.22 -4.95
CA THR A 357 11.40 -9.24 -6.35
C THR A 357 10.63 -7.96 -6.69
N PRO A 358 10.95 -7.29 -7.82
CA PRO A 358 10.19 -6.15 -8.30
C PRO A 358 8.69 -6.46 -8.38
N PHE A 359 7.89 -5.67 -7.67
CA PHE A 359 6.44 -5.80 -7.60
C PHE A 359 5.78 -5.14 -8.82
N LEU A 360 6.22 -3.94 -9.19
CA LEU A 360 5.90 -3.29 -10.47
C LEU A 360 7.23 -3.00 -11.20
N PRO A 361 7.67 -3.90 -12.09
CA PRO A 361 8.95 -3.77 -12.77
C PRO A 361 8.89 -2.79 -13.93
N VAL A 362 10.05 -2.28 -14.36
CA VAL A 362 10.17 -1.65 -15.68
C VAL A 362 10.07 -2.71 -16.78
N SER A 363 9.79 -2.28 -18.01
CA SER A 363 9.92 -3.14 -19.18
C SER A 363 11.36 -3.11 -19.70
N GLU A 364 11.88 -4.26 -20.14
CA GLU A 364 13.18 -4.31 -20.84
C GLU A 364 13.05 -3.96 -22.33
N ASP A 365 11.83 -3.91 -22.88
CA ASP A 365 11.59 -3.34 -24.21
C ASP A 365 11.67 -1.80 -24.13
N PRO A 366 12.67 -1.16 -24.79
CA PRO A 366 12.83 0.30 -24.75
C PRO A 366 11.60 1.07 -25.24
N LYS A 367 10.83 0.48 -26.16
CA LYS A 367 9.63 1.11 -26.74
C LYS A 367 8.43 1.10 -25.80
N ALA A 368 8.47 0.33 -24.72
CA ALA A 368 7.38 0.25 -23.78
C ALA A 368 7.20 1.58 -23.02
N TRP A 369 5.96 1.90 -22.68
CA TRP A 369 5.58 3.12 -21.93
C TRP A 369 6.25 3.22 -20.55
N ASN A 370 6.72 2.09 -20.00
CA ASN A 370 7.36 1.96 -18.70
C ASN A 370 8.82 1.43 -18.79
N ALA A 371 9.51 1.63 -19.91
CA ALA A 371 10.85 1.07 -20.13
C ALA A 371 11.95 1.65 -19.23
N GLY A 372 11.78 2.87 -18.73
CA GLY A 372 12.81 3.56 -17.95
C GLY A 372 12.52 3.60 -16.46
N ASN A 373 11.32 4.05 -16.09
CA ASN A 373 11.02 4.45 -14.72
C ASN A 373 9.60 4.08 -14.34
N VAL A 374 9.44 3.22 -13.34
CA VAL A 374 8.13 2.93 -12.73
C VAL A 374 8.07 3.50 -11.32
N GLN A 375 6.98 4.18 -10.99
CA GLN A 375 6.76 4.74 -9.66
C GLN A 375 5.36 4.40 -9.15
N SER A 376 5.29 4.21 -7.83
CA SER A 376 4.07 3.95 -7.08
C SER A 376 3.11 5.14 -7.09
N VAL A 377 1.88 4.86 -6.65
CA VAL A 377 0.78 5.83 -6.60
C VAL A 377 0.18 5.89 -5.21
N GLY A 378 -0.16 7.10 -4.77
CA GLY A 378 -0.82 7.35 -3.48
C GLY A 378 -2.14 6.60 -3.36
N GLY A 379 -2.49 6.16 -2.15
CA GLY A 379 -3.64 5.28 -1.90
C GLY A 379 -3.37 3.80 -2.18
N GLY A 380 -2.32 3.46 -2.92
CA GLY A 380 -1.89 2.07 -3.13
C GLY A 380 -2.71 1.34 -4.17
N CYS A 381 -3.64 0.50 -3.72
CA CYS A 381 -4.52 -0.27 -4.60
C CYS A 381 -6.00 0.06 -4.40
N LEU A 382 -6.79 -0.29 -5.41
CA LEU A 382 -8.25 -0.37 -5.30
C LEU A 382 -8.72 -1.81 -5.29
N VAL A 383 -9.74 -2.10 -4.48
CA VAL A 383 -10.37 -3.42 -4.39
C VAL A 383 -11.49 -3.51 -5.42
N VAL A 384 -11.23 -4.14 -6.57
CA VAL A 384 -12.20 -4.30 -7.66
C VAL A 384 -12.62 -5.76 -7.72
N GLY A 385 -13.59 -6.10 -6.88
CA GLY A 385 -14.10 -7.46 -6.75
C GLY A 385 -13.07 -8.42 -6.20
N ASP A 386 -12.69 -9.42 -6.99
CA ASP A 386 -11.68 -10.43 -6.65
C ASP A 386 -10.26 -10.02 -7.07
N ARG A 387 -10.06 -8.78 -7.52
CA ARG A 387 -8.77 -8.22 -7.94
C ARG A 387 -8.40 -6.95 -7.18
N LEU A 388 -7.11 -6.71 -7.07
CA LEU A 388 -6.51 -5.43 -6.70
C LEU A 388 -6.03 -4.72 -7.96
N TYR A 389 -6.38 -3.45 -8.09
CA TYR A 389 -5.92 -2.58 -9.17
C TYR A 389 -4.81 -1.68 -8.63
N PHE A 390 -3.60 -1.82 -9.18
CA PHE A 390 -2.44 -1.00 -8.87
C PHE A 390 -2.15 -0.08 -10.05
N TYR A 391 -2.43 1.21 -9.90
CA TYR A 391 -1.98 2.19 -10.88
C TYR A 391 -0.51 2.52 -10.64
N CYS A 392 0.20 2.81 -11.72
CA CYS A 392 1.58 3.26 -11.63
C CYS A 392 1.91 4.29 -12.71
N SER A 393 2.92 5.09 -12.43
CA SER A 393 3.50 5.96 -13.44
C SER A 393 4.61 5.22 -14.15
N GLY A 394 4.57 5.18 -15.47
CA GLY A 394 5.65 4.68 -16.31
C GLY A 394 6.26 5.82 -17.10
N ARG A 395 7.59 5.81 -17.25
CA ARG A 395 8.29 6.74 -18.12
C ARG A 395 9.20 6.02 -19.09
N THR A 396 9.30 6.58 -20.29
CA THR A 396 10.22 6.15 -21.34
C THR A 396 10.87 7.36 -22.01
N MET A 397 12.10 7.18 -22.52
CA MET A 397 12.84 8.18 -23.30
C MET A 397 12.76 7.82 -24.78
N HIS A 398 11.87 8.47 -25.54
CA HIS A 398 11.83 8.36 -27.02
C HIS A 398 11.11 9.54 -27.68
N PRO A 399 11.71 10.26 -28.65
CA PRO A 399 12.84 11.20 -28.47
C PRO A 399 12.64 12.26 -27.37
N THR A 400 11.48 12.27 -26.70
CA THR A 400 11.15 13.13 -25.55
C THR A 400 10.84 12.27 -24.33
N ASP A 401 10.89 12.85 -23.14
CA ASP A 401 10.51 12.18 -21.88
C ASP A 401 8.99 12.13 -21.76
N VAL A 402 8.45 10.92 -21.81
CA VAL A 402 7.01 10.66 -21.79
C VAL A 402 6.63 9.92 -20.51
N GLY A 403 5.75 10.53 -19.72
CA GLY A 403 5.09 9.90 -18.57
C GLY A 403 3.66 9.52 -18.88
N ALA A 404 3.31 8.26 -18.64
CA ALA A 404 1.96 7.72 -18.81
C ALA A 404 1.51 6.95 -17.56
N THR A 405 0.22 6.62 -17.51
CA THR A 405 -0.35 5.84 -16.40
C THR A 405 -0.62 4.41 -16.83
N GLY A 406 0.01 3.46 -16.16
CA GLY A 406 -0.31 2.04 -16.28
C GLY A 406 -1.26 1.55 -15.21
N LEU A 407 -1.81 0.38 -15.46
CA LEU A 407 -2.56 -0.42 -14.50
C LEU A 407 -1.95 -1.82 -14.46
N ALA A 408 -1.68 -2.32 -13.26
CA ALA A 408 -1.41 -3.72 -13.01
C ALA A 408 -2.49 -4.31 -12.12
N THR A 409 -2.80 -5.60 -12.32
CA THR A 409 -3.82 -6.31 -11.55
C THR A 409 -3.23 -7.49 -10.81
N LEU A 410 -3.70 -7.72 -9.59
CA LEU A 410 -3.34 -8.88 -8.77
C LEU A 410 -4.63 -9.50 -8.24
N ARG A 411 -4.63 -10.79 -7.91
CA ARG A 411 -5.70 -11.40 -7.10
C ARG A 411 -5.86 -10.60 -5.79
N ARG A 412 -7.08 -10.39 -5.29
CA ARG A 412 -7.30 -9.88 -3.91
C ARG A 412 -6.50 -10.74 -2.94
N ASP A 413 -5.77 -10.10 -2.01
CA ASP A 413 -4.82 -10.74 -1.08
C ASP A 413 -3.63 -11.48 -1.72
N GLY A 414 -3.47 -11.37 -3.04
CA GLY A 414 -2.53 -12.16 -3.83
C GLY A 414 -1.05 -11.83 -3.64
N PHE A 415 -0.65 -11.08 -2.61
CA PHE A 415 0.75 -10.73 -2.38
C PHE A 415 1.63 -11.97 -2.12
N ALA A 416 1.09 -12.92 -1.36
CA ALA A 416 1.71 -14.21 -1.08
C ALA A 416 0.64 -15.30 -0.93
N SER A 417 1.01 -16.54 -1.23
CA SER A 417 0.24 -17.74 -0.90
C SER A 417 1.10 -18.78 -0.21
N LEU A 418 0.46 -19.69 0.50
CA LEU A 418 1.03 -20.94 0.99
C LEU A 418 0.50 -22.09 0.14
N ASP A 419 1.42 -22.79 -0.53
CA ASP A 419 1.11 -23.73 -1.59
C ASP A 419 1.34 -25.19 -1.15
N ALA A 420 0.47 -26.09 -1.60
CA ALA A 420 0.61 -27.54 -1.51
C ALA A 420 0.55 -28.19 -2.90
N GLY A 421 1.41 -29.19 -3.12
CA GLY A 421 1.33 -30.08 -4.28
C GLY A 421 0.43 -31.30 -4.01
N ALA A 422 0.71 -32.41 -4.68
CA ALA A 422 -0.05 -33.65 -4.54
C ALA A 422 0.06 -34.28 -3.14
N THR A 423 1.19 -34.09 -2.45
CA THR A 423 1.36 -34.50 -1.06
C THR A 423 0.59 -33.53 -0.15
N PRO A 424 -0.33 -34.02 0.70
CA PRO A 424 -1.01 -33.17 1.67
C PRO A 424 -0.03 -32.42 2.57
N ALA A 425 -0.30 -31.15 2.80
CA ALA A 425 0.49 -30.28 3.63
C ALA A 425 -0.42 -29.42 4.51
N ALA A 426 0.12 -28.89 5.60
CA ALA A 426 -0.66 -28.18 6.59
C ALA A 426 0.05 -26.93 7.12
N LEU A 427 -0.76 -25.98 7.58
CA LEU A 427 -0.36 -24.80 8.33
C LEU A 427 -1.09 -24.82 9.67
N THR A 428 -0.37 -24.62 10.78
CA THR A 428 -0.96 -24.29 12.08
C THR A 428 -0.61 -22.85 12.44
N THR A 429 -1.62 -22.05 12.79
CA THR A 429 -1.39 -20.68 13.26
C THR A 429 -0.78 -20.65 14.66
N ARG A 430 -0.15 -19.53 15.02
CA ARG A 430 0.01 -19.15 16.44
C ARG A 430 -1.37 -19.07 17.12
N PRO A 431 -1.43 -19.05 18.46
CA PRO A 431 -2.69 -18.79 19.15
C PRO A 431 -3.33 -17.48 18.67
N VAL A 432 -4.56 -17.58 18.18
CA VAL A 432 -5.37 -16.46 17.73
C VAL A 432 -6.61 -16.33 18.60
N ARG A 433 -7.18 -15.13 18.62
CA ARG A 433 -8.48 -14.83 19.24
C ARG A 433 -9.32 -14.01 18.27
N PHE A 434 -10.62 -14.23 18.29
CA PHE A 434 -11.59 -13.48 17.49
C PHE A 434 -12.93 -13.35 18.21
N THR A 435 -13.75 -12.42 17.74
CA THR A 435 -15.14 -12.19 18.16
C THR A 435 -16.15 -12.57 17.07
N GLY A 436 -15.68 -12.77 15.84
CA GLY A 436 -16.49 -13.22 14.72
C GLY A 436 -17.01 -14.66 14.86
N ARG A 437 -17.84 -15.07 13.92
CA ARG A 437 -18.57 -16.35 13.93
C ARG A 437 -18.26 -17.23 12.73
N HIS A 438 -17.90 -16.64 11.59
CA HIS A 438 -17.77 -17.35 10.31
C HIS A 438 -16.33 -17.31 9.81
N LEU A 439 -15.66 -18.47 9.67
CA LEU A 439 -14.31 -18.53 9.11
C LEU A 439 -14.36 -18.51 7.58
N PHE A 440 -13.72 -17.52 6.99
CA PHE A 440 -13.56 -17.39 5.55
C PHE A 440 -12.09 -17.51 5.16
N VAL A 441 -11.88 -17.95 3.92
CA VAL A 441 -10.57 -18.07 3.29
C VAL A 441 -10.57 -17.49 1.88
N ASN A 442 -9.40 -17.08 1.45
CA ASN A 442 -9.06 -16.86 0.05
C ASN A 442 -8.20 -18.04 -0.42
N VAL A 443 -8.73 -18.85 -1.32
CA VAL A 443 -8.13 -20.14 -1.70
C VAL A 443 -8.28 -20.41 -3.20
N ALA A 444 -7.26 -21.03 -3.79
CA ALA A 444 -7.29 -21.63 -5.12
C ALA A 444 -6.94 -23.11 -5.00
N ALA A 445 -7.95 -23.97 -4.88
CA ALA A 445 -7.84 -25.42 -4.68
C ALA A 445 -8.88 -26.19 -5.51
N ALA A 446 -9.23 -25.70 -6.70
CA ALA A 446 -10.22 -26.35 -7.58
C ALA A 446 -9.82 -27.77 -8.02
N GLN A 447 -8.51 -28.06 -8.07
CA GLN A 447 -7.94 -29.38 -8.41
C GLN A 447 -7.49 -30.17 -7.17
N GLY A 448 -7.89 -29.73 -6.00
CA GLY A 448 -7.44 -30.25 -4.72
C GLY A 448 -8.53 -30.11 -3.66
N GLU A 449 -8.13 -29.86 -2.42
CA GLU A 449 -9.06 -29.45 -1.37
C GLU A 449 -8.36 -28.73 -0.24
N LEU A 450 -9.11 -27.82 0.39
CA LEU A 450 -8.79 -27.25 1.69
C LEU A 450 -9.76 -27.81 2.74
N ARG A 451 -9.24 -28.15 3.93
CA ARG A 451 -10.03 -28.41 5.14
C ARG A 451 -9.44 -27.65 6.31
N GLY A 452 -10.27 -27.38 7.31
CA GLY A 452 -9.87 -26.70 8.54
C GLY A 452 -10.18 -27.52 9.79
N GLU A 453 -9.39 -27.30 10.83
CA GLU A 453 -9.71 -27.72 12.20
C GLU A 453 -9.30 -26.65 13.20
N VAL A 454 -9.91 -26.68 14.38
CA VAL A 454 -9.63 -25.74 15.47
C VAL A 454 -9.08 -26.50 16.67
N LEU A 455 -7.94 -26.02 17.18
CA LEU A 455 -7.23 -26.63 18.29
C LEU A 455 -7.26 -25.72 19.52
N ASP A 456 -7.26 -26.32 20.70
CA ASP A 456 -7.11 -25.61 21.97
C ASP A 456 -5.65 -25.18 22.23
N SER A 457 -5.42 -24.61 23.42
CA SER A 457 -4.09 -24.18 23.84
C SER A 457 -3.07 -25.32 23.97
N ALA A 458 -3.54 -26.55 24.21
CA ALA A 458 -2.73 -27.77 24.32
C ALA A 458 -2.53 -28.48 22.97
N GLY A 459 -3.11 -27.95 21.87
CA GLY A 459 -3.02 -28.54 20.54
C GLY A 459 -3.99 -29.68 20.27
N GLN A 460 -4.99 -29.88 21.15
CA GLN A 460 -6.04 -30.88 20.98
C GLN A 460 -7.19 -30.31 20.15
N VAL A 461 -7.79 -31.14 19.29
CA VAL A 461 -8.92 -30.75 18.44
C VAL A 461 -10.15 -30.46 19.28
N ILE A 462 -10.78 -29.31 19.05
CA ILE A 462 -12.02 -28.92 19.72
C ILE A 462 -13.21 -29.47 18.92
N ALA A 463 -13.97 -30.41 19.47
CA ALA A 463 -15.18 -30.92 18.82
C ALA A 463 -16.30 -29.84 18.74
N PRO A 464 -17.05 -29.76 17.63
CA PRO A 464 -17.00 -30.61 16.44
C PRO A 464 -16.06 -30.08 15.34
N PHE A 465 -15.17 -29.12 15.63
CA PHE A 465 -14.33 -28.41 14.66
C PHE A 465 -13.09 -29.20 14.21
N SER A 466 -13.27 -30.48 13.85
CA SER A 466 -12.22 -31.36 13.36
C SER A 466 -12.09 -31.35 11.84
N GLN A 467 -10.97 -31.87 11.31
CA GLN A 467 -10.76 -32.01 9.87
C GLN A 467 -11.82 -32.91 9.22
N GLU A 468 -12.22 -33.99 9.87
CA GLU A 468 -13.21 -34.96 9.38
C GLU A 468 -14.60 -34.33 9.26
N ASN A 469 -14.95 -33.47 10.22
CA ASN A 469 -16.22 -32.75 10.21
C ASN A 469 -16.21 -31.56 9.25
N CYS A 470 -15.04 -31.08 8.80
CA CYS A 470 -14.93 -30.02 7.80
C CYS A 470 -15.10 -30.58 6.38
N PRO A 471 -16.21 -30.30 5.67
CA PRO A 471 -16.35 -30.75 4.27
C PRO A 471 -15.23 -30.18 3.40
N PRO A 472 -14.76 -30.91 2.38
CA PRO A 472 -13.66 -30.44 1.54
C PRO A 472 -14.09 -29.23 0.74
N LEU A 473 -13.31 -28.15 0.82
CA LEU A 473 -13.50 -26.95 0.02
C LEU A 473 -12.68 -27.04 -1.27
N LYS A 474 -13.36 -27.26 -2.40
CA LYS A 474 -12.77 -27.44 -3.74
C LYS A 474 -13.15 -26.28 -4.66
N THR A 475 -12.48 -25.15 -4.52
CA THR A 475 -12.88 -23.91 -5.19
C THR A 475 -11.68 -23.04 -5.53
N ASP A 476 -11.86 -22.10 -6.46
CA ASP A 476 -10.99 -20.94 -6.62
C ASP A 476 -11.79 -19.66 -6.37
N GLN A 477 -11.73 -19.19 -5.12
CA GLN A 477 -12.50 -18.05 -4.65
C GLN A 477 -11.71 -17.20 -3.67
N THR A 478 -11.90 -15.88 -3.77
CA THR A 478 -11.33 -14.90 -2.82
C THR A 478 -12.20 -14.69 -1.58
N LEU A 479 -13.35 -15.37 -1.50
CA LEU A 479 -14.28 -15.35 -0.38
C LEU A 479 -15.01 -16.70 -0.36
N ALA A 480 -14.49 -17.63 0.46
CA ALA A 480 -15.10 -18.94 0.65
C ALA A 480 -15.21 -19.26 2.15
N GLU A 481 -16.38 -19.70 2.60
CA GLU A 481 -16.64 -20.03 4.01
C GLU A 481 -16.21 -21.48 4.30
N LEU A 482 -15.44 -21.68 5.37
CA LEU A 482 -15.18 -23.00 5.95
C LEU A 482 -16.28 -23.36 6.95
N LYS A 483 -16.81 -24.58 6.85
CA LYS A 483 -17.91 -25.10 7.68
C LYS A 483 -17.52 -26.41 8.32
N TRP A 484 -18.22 -26.75 9.41
CA TRP A 484 -18.09 -28.04 10.09
C TRP A 484 -19.47 -28.66 10.29
N ARG A 485 -19.58 -29.95 10.01
CA ARG A 485 -20.78 -30.74 10.36
C ARG A 485 -20.92 -30.73 11.89
N GLY A 486 -22.15 -30.52 12.37
CA GLY A 486 -22.44 -30.47 13.81
C GLY A 486 -22.22 -29.11 14.48
N ALA A 487 -21.77 -28.07 13.75
CA ALA A 487 -21.73 -26.69 14.22
C ALA A 487 -22.33 -25.73 13.19
N ALA A 488 -23.13 -24.78 13.65
CA ALA A 488 -23.66 -23.72 12.78
C ALA A 488 -22.59 -22.68 12.44
N ASP A 489 -21.73 -22.35 13.39
CA ASP A 489 -20.68 -21.33 13.31
C ASP A 489 -19.61 -21.54 14.42
N LEU A 490 -18.65 -20.62 14.53
CA LEU A 490 -17.58 -20.60 15.53
C LEU A 490 -17.94 -19.84 16.83
N ALA A 491 -19.19 -19.43 17.05
CA ALA A 491 -19.52 -18.51 18.15
C ALA A 491 -19.16 -19.05 19.55
N LYS A 492 -19.16 -20.37 19.73
CA LYS A 492 -18.75 -21.03 20.99
C LYS A 492 -17.26 -20.84 21.32
N LEU A 493 -16.44 -20.49 20.33
CA LEU A 493 -15.00 -20.26 20.47
C LEU A 493 -14.66 -18.77 20.56
N ALA A 494 -15.65 -17.88 20.42
CA ALA A 494 -15.42 -16.43 20.45
C ALA A 494 -14.76 -16.00 21.77
N GLY A 495 -13.71 -15.20 21.67
CA GLY A 495 -12.91 -14.71 22.80
C GLY A 495 -11.88 -15.71 23.35
N GLN A 496 -11.93 -16.99 22.97
CA GLN A 496 -11.00 -18.01 23.44
C GLN A 496 -9.73 -18.02 22.58
N PRO A 497 -8.53 -18.16 23.19
CA PRO A 497 -7.32 -18.47 22.45
C PRO A 497 -7.40 -19.86 21.81
N VAL A 498 -7.32 -19.93 20.49
CA VAL A 498 -7.34 -21.16 19.71
C VAL A 498 -6.26 -21.15 18.64
N ARG A 499 -5.93 -22.31 18.07
CA ARG A 499 -5.15 -22.38 16.82
C ARG A 499 -6.05 -22.84 15.68
N LEU A 500 -5.85 -22.26 14.51
CA LEU A 500 -6.47 -22.75 13.29
C LEU A 500 -5.44 -23.61 12.57
N ARG A 501 -5.82 -24.84 12.19
CA ARG A 501 -5.01 -25.67 11.30
C ARG A 501 -5.71 -25.85 9.96
N PHE A 502 -4.99 -25.55 8.90
CA PHE A 502 -5.44 -25.68 7.53
C PHE A 502 -4.70 -26.83 6.85
N HIS A 503 -5.45 -27.75 6.26
CA HIS A 503 -4.93 -28.89 5.50
C HIS A 503 -5.22 -28.67 4.02
N LEU A 504 -4.19 -28.72 3.18
CA LEU A 504 -4.26 -28.36 1.77
C LEU A 504 -3.58 -29.43 0.91
N THR A 505 -4.17 -29.70 -0.26
CA THR A 505 -3.59 -30.52 -1.31
C THR A 505 -3.90 -29.86 -2.65
N ASN A 506 -2.95 -29.87 -3.60
CA ASN A 506 -3.08 -29.29 -4.95
C ASN A 506 -3.75 -27.91 -4.96
N GLY A 507 -3.18 -26.96 -4.20
CA GLY A 507 -3.77 -25.64 -4.09
C GLY A 507 -2.91 -24.60 -3.40
N SER A 508 -3.45 -23.39 -3.32
CA SER A 508 -2.85 -22.20 -2.75
C SER A 508 -3.80 -21.52 -1.77
N LEU A 509 -3.35 -21.29 -0.53
CA LEU A 509 -4.06 -20.53 0.49
C LEU A 509 -3.45 -19.12 0.59
N TYR A 510 -4.25 -18.08 0.36
CA TYR A 510 -3.80 -16.68 0.30
C TYR A 510 -4.07 -15.89 1.59
N SER A 511 -5.22 -16.11 2.22
CA SER A 511 -5.59 -15.42 3.46
C SER A 511 -6.73 -16.16 4.18
N PHE A 512 -6.96 -15.83 5.45
CA PHE A 512 -8.14 -16.23 6.23
C PHE A 512 -8.66 -15.07 7.09
N TRP A 513 -9.93 -15.12 7.53
CA TRP A 513 -10.48 -14.19 8.52
C TRP A 513 -11.73 -14.76 9.18
N VAL A 514 -12.07 -14.27 10.36
CA VAL A 514 -13.31 -14.64 11.05
C VAL A 514 -14.29 -13.48 11.00
N SER A 515 -15.29 -13.56 10.13
CA SER A 515 -16.30 -12.53 9.97
C SER A 515 -17.38 -12.62 11.06
N PRO A 516 -17.91 -11.50 11.55
CA PRO A 516 -19.12 -11.52 12.38
C PRO A 516 -20.37 -11.96 11.59
N ASP A 517 -20.36 -11.83 10.26
CA ASP A 517 -21.54 -12.01 9.41
C ASP A 517 -21.32 -13.10 8.35
N ALA A 518 -22.40 -13.78 7.95
CA ALA A 518 -22.37 -14.80 6.89
C ALA A 518 -22.05 -14.22 5.49
N ASN A 519 -22.03 -12.90 5.32
CA ASN A 519 -21.65 -12.25 4.07
C ASN A 519 -20.13 -12.20 3.83
N GLY A 520 -19.33 -12.56 4.84
CA GLY A 520 -17.87 -12.60 4.75
C GLY A 520 -17.17 -11.24 4.79
N SER A 521 -17.80 -10.20 5.31
CA SER A 521 -17.15 -8.90 5.54
C SER A 521 -15.90 -9.08 6.42
N SER A 522 -14.75 -8.53 5.99
CA SER A 522 -13.49 -8.73 6.72
C SER A 522 -13.27 -7.75 7.85
N ARG A 523 -14.01 -6.64 7.89
CA ARG A 523 -13.78 -5.49 8.79
C ARG A 523 -12.36 -4.91 8.68
N GLY A 524 -11.64 -5.24 7.60
CA GLY A 524 -10.32 -4.72 7.30
C GLY A 524 -10.35 -3.49 6.41
N TYR A 525 -9.24 -2.77 6.35
CA TYR A 525 -9.12 -1.58 5.52
C TYR A 525 -9.02 -1.95 4.03
N ILE A 526 -9.65 -1.18 3.16
CA ILE A 526 -9.72 -1.50 1.72
C ILE A 526 -8.86 -0.58 0.85
N ALA A 527 -7.74 -0.11 1.40
CA ALA A 527 -6.81 0.80 0.73
C ALA A 527 -7.54 2.03 0.15
N ALA A 528 -7.44 2.28 -1.16
CA ALA A 528 -8.07 3.41 -1.82
C ALA A 528 -9.55 3.20 -2.20
N GLY A 529 -10.18 2.16 -1.64
CA GLY A 529 -11.59 1.85 -1.82
C GLY A 529 -11.86 0.98 -3.05
N GLY A 530 -13.13 0.90 -3.43
CA GLY A 530 -13.56 0.20 -4.63
C GLY A 530 -15.08 0.10 -4.77
N PRO A 531 -15.57 -0.44 -5.89
CA PRO A 531 -17.00 -0.62 -6.15
C PRO A 531 -17.71 -1.40 -5.06
N GLY A 532 -18.86 -0.89 -4.62
CA GLY A 532 -19.72 -1.52 -3.60
C GLY A 532 -19.35 -1.22 -2.16
N PHE A 533 -18.20 -0.60 -1.89
CA PHE A 533 -17.85 -0.11 -0.56
C PHE A 533 -18.40 1.29 -0.32
N THR A 534 -18.76 1.61 0.92
CA THR A 534 -19.29 2.93 1.31
C THR A 534 -18.30 3.76 2.14
N ASN A 535 -17.29 3.11 2.72
CA ASN A 535 -16.21 3.72 3.50
C ASN A 535 -14.88 3.00 3.22
N ASN A 536 -13.84 3.29 4.01
CA ASN A 536 -12.51 2.67 3.91
C ASN A 536 -12.38 1.31 4.62
N VAL A 537 -13.48 0.65 5.01
CA VAL A 537 -13.49 -0.64 5.70
C VAL A 537 -14.45 -1.62 5.01
N ASP A 538 -14.05 -2.89 4.87
CA ASP A 538 -14.93 -3.92 4.34
C ASP A 538 -16.04 -4.28 5.35
N THR A 539 -17.20 -3.66 5.17
CA THR A 539 -18.42 -3.94 5.95
C THR A 539 -19.48 -4.71 5.14
N VAL A 540 -19.17 -5.04 3.88
CA VAL A 540 -20.17 -5.47 2.89
C VAL A 540 -19.90 -6.87 2.33
N GLY A 541 -18.67 -7.40 2.44
CA GLY A 541 -18.31 -8.76 2.05
C GLY A 541 -18.68 -9.06 0.59
N ALA A 542 -19.47 -10.11 0.37
CA ALA A 542 -19.90 -10.58 -0.94
C ALA A 542 -20.61 -9.52 -1.81
N ALA A 543 -21.19 -8.47 -1.23
CA ALA A 543 -21.83 -7.41 -2.00
C ALA A 543 -20.83 -6.61 -2.84
N ALA A 544 -19.58 -6.42 -2.37
CA ALA A 544 -18.53 -5.76 -3.16
C ALA A 544 -18.11 -6.60 -4.39
N LEU A 545 -18.08 -7.93 -4.26
CA LEU A 545 -17.83 -8.82 -5.41
C LEU A 545 -18.92 -8.67 -6.47
N THR A 546 -20.17 -8.55 -6.04
CA THR A 546 -21.32 -8.38 -6.95
C THR A 546 -21.28 -7.01 -7.63
N ALA A 547 -20.99 -5.94 -6.87
CA ALA A 547 -20.87 -4.58 -7.41
C ALA A 547 -19.78 -4.48 -8.49
N ALA A 548 -18.62 -5.11 -8.26
CA ALA A 548 -17.53 -5.12 -9.23
C ALA A 548 -17.88 -5.86 -10.54
N ARG A 549 -18.64 -6.96 -10.46
CA ARG A 549 -19.12 -7.68 -11.66
C ARG A 549 -20.12 -6.88 -12.50
N ASN A 550 -20.81 -5.93 -11.87
CA ASN A 550 -21.78 -5.05 -12.51
C ASN A 550 -21.16 -3.76 -13.04
N LEU A 551 -19.83 -3.59 -12.96
CA LEU A 551 -19.17 -2.47 -13.62
C LEU A 551 -19.48 -2.50 -15.13
N PRO A 552 -19.64 -1.34 -15.77
CA PRO A 552 -19.88 -1.28 -17.21
C PRO A 552 -18.80 -2.07 -17.95
N ALA A 553 -19.20 -2.97 -18.84
CA ALA A 553 -18.25 -3.64 -19.72
C ALA A 553 -17.49 -2.56 -20.50
N SER A 554 -16.17 -2.68 -20.58
CA SER A 554 -15.37 -1.72 -21.35
C SER A 554 -15.80 -1.81 -22.81
N SER A 555 -16.52 -0.81 -23.32
CA SER A 555 -16.72 -0.67 -24.76
C SER A 555 -15.34 -0.50 -25.37
N SER A 556 -14.88 -1.46 -26.16
CA SER A 556 -13.69 -1.28 -26.98
C SER A 556 -13.84 0.03 -27.76
N PRO A 557 -12.87 0.96 -27.71
CA PRO A 557 -12.89 2.07 -28.66
C PRO A 557 -12.87 1.43 -30.05
N GLN A 558 -13.95 1.64 -30.82
CA GLN A 558 -13.93 1.35 -32.25
C GLN A 558 -12.72 2.06 -32.83
N ALA A 559 -11.80 1.30 -33.41
CA ALA A 559 -10.70 1.86 -34.19
C ALA A 559 -11.32 2.78 -35.25
N LYS A 560 -10.98 4.06 -35.19
CA LYS A 560 -11.16 5.01 -36.29
C LYS A 560 -9.80 5.37 -36.84
#